data_AF-A0ABD4TN35-F1
#
_entry.id   AF-A0ABD4TN35-F1
#
_cell.length_a   1.000
_cell.length_b   1.000
_cell.length_c   1.000
_cell.angle_alpha   90.00
_cell.angle_beta   90.00
_cell.angle_gamma   90.00
#
_symmetry.space_group_name_H-M   'P 1'
#
loop_
_entity.id
_entity.type
_entity.pdbx_description
1 polymer ?
#
loop_
_entity_poly.entity_id
_entity_poly.type
_entity_poly.pdbx_seq_one_letter_code
_entity_poly.pdbx_strand_id
1 'polypeptide(L)'
;MRAFCSTEHLNPEAIAAFADGELSRSASRRAMKHMLECPECFQDVLVQRRASARVKACKDDDLRAPDSLVAKLSGLCHEMQPAEPCGEDAHHKERSPIVAAVDATLRALRHRE
;
A
#
# COMPACT_ATOMS: atom_id res chain seq x y z
N MET A 1 25.97 7.53 16.62
CA MET A 1 24.71 6.81 16.36
C MET A 1 24.35 6.09 17.66
N ARG A 2 23.37 6.59 18.43
CA ARG A 2 22.99 5.97 19.72
C ARG A 2 22.39 4.59 19.44
N ALA A 3 23.00 3.55 20.00
CA ALA A 3 22.47 2.19 20.01
C ALA A 3 21.18 2.15 20.85
N PHE A 4 20.17 1.41 20.40
CA PHE A 4 18.94 1.20 21.15
C PHE A 4 19.27 0.52 22.47
N CYS A 5 18.93 1.15 23.59
CA CYS A 5 19.09 0.55 24.90
C CYS A 5 17.87 0.89 25.75
N SER A 6 16.84 0.04 25.63
CA SER A 6 16.14 -0.65 26.74
C SER A 6 14.91 -1.35 26.13
N THR A 7 14.82 -2.67 26.31
CA THR A 7 14.06 -3.69 25.56
C THR A 7 14.76 -4.13 24.26
N GLU A 8 15.31 -5.34 24.24
CA GLU A 8 16.08 -5.93 23.11
C GLU A 8 15.22 -6.26 21.88
N HIS A 9 14.02 -5.68 21.79
CA HIS A 9 12.97 -6.02 20.83
C HIS A 9 12.40 -4.77 20.17
N LEU A 10 11.71 -4.95 19.04
CA LEU A 10 10.88 -3.89 18.46
C LEU A 10 9.80 -3.48 19.44
N ASN A 11 9.51 -2.17 19.57
CA ASN A 11 8.35 -1.77 20.35
C ASN A 11 7.06 -2.25 19.67
N PRO A 12 5.97 -2.48 20.44
CA PRO A 12 4.70 -2.95 19.91
C PRO A 12 4.16 -2.08 18.76
N GLU A 13 4.37 -0.76 18.83
CA GLU A 13 3.94 0.17 17.80
C GLU A 13 4.71 -0.02 16.48
N ALA A 14 6.02 -0.34 16.53
CA ALA A 14 6.79 -0.67 15.33
C ALA A 14 6.41 -2.04 14.77
N ILE A 15 6.02 -3.00 15.62
CA ILE A 15 5.50 -4.30 15.18
C ILE A 15 4.19 -4.10 14.41
N ALA A 16 3.25 -3.32 14.96
CA ALA A 16 2.00 -2.96 14.30
C ALA A 16 2.25 -2.23 12.98
N ALA A 17 3.04 -1.15 13.01
CA ALA A 17 3.36 -0.38 11.80
C ALA A 17 4.10 -1.20 10.74
N PHE A 18 4.98 -2.13 11.13
CA PHE A 18 5.64 -3.03 10.18
C PHE A 18 4.65 -4.03 9.58
N ALA A 19 3.76 -4.60 10.39
CA ALA A 19 2.75 -5.55 9.94
C ALA A 19 1.76 -4.92 8.93
N ASP A 20 1.38 -3.66 9.16
CA ASP A 20 0.44 -2.93 8.29
C ASP A 20 1.12 -2.19 7.13
N GLY A 21 2.46 -2.08 7.13
CA GLY A 21 3.22 -1.46 6.03
C GLY A 21 3.43 0.05 6.16
N GLU A 22 3.18 0.62 7.34
CA GLU A 22 3.17 2.05 7.63
C GLU A 22 4.52 2.61 8.08
N LEU A 23 5.56 1.78 8.18
CA LEU A 23 6.91 2.24 8.48
C LEU A 23 7.55 2.91 7.26
N SER A 24 8.31 4.00 7.52
CA SER A 24 9.19 4.57 6.50
C SER A 24 10.17 3.52 5.96
N ARG A 25 10.61 3.67 4.71
CA ARG A 25 11.51 2.70 4.05
C ARG A 25 12.76 2.37 4.88
N SER A 26 13.35 3.37 5.53
CA SER A 26 14.53 3.19 6.37
C SER A 26 14.21 2.45 7.69
N ALA A 27 13.05 2.71 8.29
CA ALA A 27 12.59 2.00 9.49
C ALA A 27 12.20 0.55 9.18
N SER A 28 11.47 0.32 8.08
CA SER A 28 11.10 -1.01 7.61
C SER A 28 12.32 -1.90 7.37
N ARG A 29 13.37 -1.39 6.73
CA ARG A 29 14.63 -2.13 6.55
C ARG A 29 15.31 -2.49 7.88
N ARG A 30 15.30 -1.58 8.87
CA ARG A 30 15.86 -1.86 10.20
C ARG A 30 15.06 -2.93 10.94
N ALA A 31 13.73 -2.86 10.89
CA ALA A 31 12.86 -3.87 11.48
C ALA A 31 13.09 -5.25 10.81
N MET A 32 13.17 -5.29 9.47
CA MET A 32 13.47 -6.52 8.72
C MET A 32 14.79 -7.14 9.13
N LYS A 33 15.86 -6.35 9.24
CA LYS A 33 17.14 -6.84 9.74
C LYS A 33 17.00 -7.43 11.14
N HIS A 34 16.33 -6.73 12.05
CA HIS A 34 16.14 -7.19 13.42
C HIS A 34 15.35 -8.52 13.50
N MET A 35 14.30 -8.71 12.70
CA MET A 35 13.56 -9.97 12.65
C MET A 35 14.38 -11.17 12.16
N LEU A 36 15.42 -10.96 11.35
CA LEU A 36 16.35 -12.02 10.95
C LEU A 36 17.25 -12.47 12.11
N GLU A 37 17.50 -11.56 13.05
CA GLU A 37 18.40 -11.77 14.19
C GLU A 37 17.62 -12.14 15.47
N CYS A 38 16.32 -11.82 15.55
CA CYS A 38 15.45 -12.02 16.72
C CYS A 38 14.17 -12.80 16.35
N PRO A 39 14.06 -14.10 16.70
CA PRO A 39 12.89 -14.91 16.38
C PRO A 39 11.62 -14.48 17.14
N GLU A 40 11.75 -13.88 18.33
CA GLU A 40 10.61 -13.39 19.11
C GLU A 40 9.87 -12.27 18.37
N CYS A 41 10.60 -11.24 17.90
CA CYS A 41 9.99 -10.17 17.10
C CYS A 41 9.44 -10.68 15.77
N PHE A 42 10.02 -11.72 15.19
CA PHE A 42 9.43 -12.35 14.01
C PHE A 42 8.07 -12.99 14.33
N GLN A 43 7.96 -13.71 15.46
CA GLN A 43 6.69 -14.27 15.91
C GLN A 43 5.66 -13.19 16.22
N ASP A 44 6.04 -12.11 16.89
CA ASP A 44 5.12 -11.02 17.20
C ASP A 44 4.55 -10.36 15.93
N VAL A 45 5.38 -10.16 14.91
CA VAL A 45 4.93 -9.67 13.60
C VAL A 45 3.97 -10.66 12.92
N LEU A 46 4.21 -11.97 13.02
CA LEU A 46 3.29 -12.98 12.50
C LEU A 46 1.93 -12.96 13.22
N VAL A 47 1.95 -12.85 14.55
CA VAL A 47 0.73 -12.73 15.37
C VAL A 47 -0.05 -11.48 14.97
N GLN A 48 0.64 -10.34 14.86
CA GLN A 48 0.03 -9.07 14.47
C GLN A 48 -0.55 -9.12 13.04
N ARG A 49 0.15 -9.73 12.08
CA ARG A 49 -0.37 -9.95 10.72
C ARG A 49 -1.61 -10.83 10.73
N ARG A 50 -1.63 -11.89 11.54
CA ARG A 50 -2.82 -12.74 11.68
C ARG A 50 -3.99 -11.96 12.28
N ALA A 51 -3.75 -11.12 13.28
CA ALA A 51 -4.77 -10.25 13.84
C ALA A 51 -5.33 -9.27 12.79
N SER A 52 -4.46 -8.54 12.07
CA SER A 52 -4.83 -7.63 10.97
C SER A 52 -5.62 -8.36 9.88
N ALA A 53 -5.20 -9.57 9.50
CA ALA A 53 -5.91 -10.40 8.51
C ALA A 53 -7.30 -10.83 8.98
N ARG A 54 -7.47 -11.19 10.27
CA ARG A 54 -8.79 -11.54 10.83
C ARG A 54 -9.75 -10.36 10.79
N VAL A 55 -9.28 -9.16 11.15
CA VAL A 55 -10.09 -7.94 11.07
C VAL A 55 -10.48 -7.65 9.62
N LYS A 56 -9.54 -7.75 8.67
CA LYS A 56 -9.80 -7.53 7.24
C LYS A 56 -10.72 -8.59 6.62
N ALA A 57 -10.67 -9.83 7.12
CA ALA A 57 -11.52 -10.91 6.66
C ALA A 57 -12.94 -10.86 7.25
N CYS A 58 -13.14 -10.06 8.30
CA CYS A 58 -14.46 -9.78 8.85
C CYS A 58 -15.25 -8.94 7.84
N LYS A 59 -15.89 -9.63 6.90
CA LYS A 59 -16.93 -9.07 6.03
C LYS A 59 -18.22 -9.03 6.82
N ASP A 60 -18.26 -8.13 7.78
CA ASP A 60 -19.50 -7.83 8.47
C ASP A 60 -20.33 -6.94 7.55
N ASP A 61 -21.49 -7.41 7.10
CA ASP A 61 -22.41 -6.61 6.28
C ASP A 61 -22.91 -5.38 7.05
N ASP A 62 -22.79 -5.36 8.39
CA ASP A 62 -23.09 -4.22 9.25
C ASP A 62 -21.95 -3.16 9.27
N LEU A 63 -20.72 -3.51 8.84
CA LEU A 63 -19.59 -2.57 8.72
C LEU A 63 -19.49 -2.00 7.30
N ARG A 64 -20.60 -1.44 6.80
CA ARG A 64 -20.65 -0.79 5.49
C ARG A 64 -20.55 0.73 5.62
N ALA A 65 -19.79 1.35 4.70
CA ALA A 65 -19.79 2.80 4.57
C ALA A 65 -21.21 3.29 4.21
N PRO A 66 -21.66 4.45 4.74
CA PRO A 66 -22.97 5.00 4.40
C PRO A 66 -23.13 5.20 2.89
N ASP A 67 -24.29 4.85 2.33
CA ASP A 67 -24.53 4.95 0.88
C ASP A 67 -24.34 6.38 0.34
N SER A 68 -24.62 7.39 1.17
CA SER A 68 -24.39 8.80 0.82
C SER A 68 -22.90 9.13 0.63
N LEU A 69 -22.01 8.49 1.39
CA LEU A 69 -20.56 8.64 1.24
C LEU A 69 -20.07 7.91 -0.02
N VAL A 70 -20.57 6.69 -0.26
CA VAL A 70 -20.23 5.90 -1.45
C VAL A 70 -20.65 6.65 -2.72
N ALA A 71 -21.86 7.19 -2.75
CA ALA A 71 -22.35 8.00 -3.87
C ALA A 71 -21.49 9.24 -4.10
N LYS A 72 -21.15 10.00 -3.05
CA LYS A 72 -20.26 11.18 -3.16
C LYS A 72 -18.87 10.82 -3.70
N LEU A 73 -18.22 9.79 -3.13
CA LEU A 73 -16.90 9.34 -3.57
C LEU A 73 -16.92 8.86 -5.04
N SER A 74 -17.99 8.19 -5.46
CA SER A 74 -18.15 7.77 -6.86
C SER A 74 -18.28 8.94 -7.83
N GLY A 75 -18.89 10.06 -7.39
CA GLY A 75 -19.01 11.28 -8.17
C GLY A 75 -17.67 12.02 -8.33
N LEU A 76 -16.81 12.03 -7.31
CA LEU A 76 -15.49 12.67 -7.39
C LEU A 76 -14.60 12.06 -8.48
N CYS A 77 -14.68 10.75 -8.69
CA CYS A 77 -13.98 10.09 -9.80
C CYS A 77 -14.44 10.58 -11.18
N HIS A 78 -15.67 11.08 -11.29
CA HIS A 78 -16.22 11.63 -12.54
C HIS A 78 -15.80 13.10 -12.76
N GLU A 79 -15.65 13.87 -11.68
CA GLU A 79 -15.21 15.27 -11.74
C GLU A 79 -13.69 15.43 -11.94
N MET A 80 -12.91 14.37 -11.70
CA MET A 80 -11.54 14.27 -12.18
C MET A 80 -11.50 13.99 -13.69
N GLN A 81 -12.14 14.84 -14.49
CA GLN A 81 -11.75 15.00 -15.88
C GLN A 81 -10.26 15.37 -15.90
N PRO A 82 -9.45 14.83 -16.83
CA PRO A 82 -8.09 15.29 -16.97
C PRO A 82 -8.16 16.79 -17.20
N ALA A 83 -7.53 17.57 -16.31
CA ALA A 83 -7.28 18.97 -16.60
C ALA A 83 -6.64 19.01 -17.99
N GLU A 84 -7.27 19.75 -18.91
CA GLU A 84 -6.62 20.19 -20.14
C GLU A 84 -5.20 20.64 -19.77
N PRO A 85 -4.16 20.20 -20.48
CA PRO A 85 -2.79 20.52 -20.11
C PRO A 85 -2.60 22.03 -20.26
N CYS A 86 -2.74 22.74 -19.13
CA CYS A 86 -2.31 24.12 -19.01
C CYS A 86 -0.78 24.07 -19.11
N GLY A 87 -0.27 24.63 -20.21
CA GLY A 87 1.14 24.58 -20.57
C GLY A 87 2.07 25.15 -19.50
N GLU A 88 3.34 24.73 -19.58
CA GLU A 88 4.51 25.02 -18.74
C GLU A 88 4.47 24.32 -17.35
N ASP A 89 5.18 23.22 -17.06
CA ASP A 89 6.50 22.75 -17.45
C ASP A 89 6.52 21.23 -17.73
N ALA A 90 6.99 20.86 -18.92
CA ALA A 90 7.12 19.47 -19.34
C ALA A 90 8.37 18.82 -18.73
N HIS A 91 8.19 18.09 -17.62
CA HIS A 91 8.96 16.86 -17.36
C HIS A 91 8.01 15.67 -17.46
N HIS A 92 7.52 15.44 -18.68
CA HIS A 92 6.89 14.20 -19.07
C HIS A 92 7.94 13.08 -18.94
N LYS A 93 7.80 12.21 -17.94
CA LYS A 93 8.42 10.88 -18.03
C LYS A 93 7.65 10.13 -19.11
N GLU A 94 8.04 10.35 -20.37
CA GLU A 94 7.48 9.66 -21.52
C GLU A 94 7.42 8.16 -21.23
N ARG A 95 6.21 7.59 -21.21
CA ARG A 95 6.06 6.14 -21.31
C ARG A 95 6.74 5.75 -22.60
N SER A 96 7.84 5.01 -22.50
CA SER A 96 8.59 4.51 -23.66
C SER A 96 7.62 3.97 -24.71
N PRO A 97 7.81 4.30 -26.00
CA PRO A 97 6.92 3.91 -27.10
C PRO A 97 6.71 2.38 -27.15
N ILE A 98 7.67 1.62 -26.61
CA ILE A 98 7.60 0.17 -26.47
C ILE A 98 6.46 -0.25 -25.54
N VAL A 99 6.28 0.45 -24.41
CA VAL A 99 5.22 0.14 -23.43
C VAL A 99 3.83 0.44 -24.00
N ALA A 100 3.70 1.49 -24.81
CA ALA A 100 2.46 1.83 -25.48
C ALA A 100 2.07 0.79 -26.55
N ALA A 101 3.04 0.30 -27.32
CA ALA A 101 2.83 -0.74 -28.33
C ALA A 101 2.39 -2.09 -27.72
N VAL A 102 2.99 -2.49 -26.59
CA VAL A 102 2.62 -3.70 -25.86
C VAL A 102 1.20 -3.61 -25.30
N ASP A 103 0.83 -2.45 -24.73
CA ASP A 103 -0.53 -2.21 -24.21
C ASP A 103 -1.60 -2.26 -25.32
N ALA A 104 -1.27 -1.78 -26.52
CA ALA A 104 -2.17 -1.79 -27.68
C ALA A 104 -2.39 -3.23 -28.20
N THR A 105 -1.32 -4.03 -28.26
CA THR A 105 -1.41 -5.44 -28.69
C THR A 105 -2.17 -6.29 -27.68
N LEU A 106 -1.93 -6.11 -26.38
CA LEU A 106 -2.68 -6.82 -25.33
C LEU A 106 -4.18 -6.50 -25.37
N ARG A 107 -4.56 -5.25 -25.66
CA ARG A 107 -5.96 -4.85 -25.83
C ARG A 107 -6.60 -5.46 -27.06
N ALA A 108 -5.88 -5.56 -28.17
CA ALA A 108 -6.38 -6.18 -29.40
C ALA A 108 -6.65 -7.69 -29.25
N LEU A 109 -5.86 -8.38 -28.41
CA LEU A 109 -6.07 -9.80 -28.12
C LEU A 109 -7.27 -10.05 -27.21
N ARG A 110 -7.53 -9.17 -26.23
CA ARG A 110 -8.69 -9.29 -25.32
C ARG A 110 -10.04 -9.02 -25.99
N HIS A 111 -10.07 -8.33 -27.13
CA HIS A 111 -11.31 -8.03 -27.85
C HIS A 111 -11.70 -9.10 -28.89
N ARG A 112 -10.91 -10.17 -29.00
CA ARG A 112 -11.13 -11.27 -29.97
C ARG A 112 -11.64 -12.57 -29.33
N GLU A 113 -11.92 -12.56 -28.04
CA GLU A 113 -12.64 -13.60 -27.30
C GLU A 113 -14.01 -13.07 -26.88
#